data_AF-A0A0D7Q9A6-F1
#
_entry.id   AF-A0A0D7Q9A6-F1
#
_cell.length_a   1.000
_cell.length_b   1.000
_cell.length_c   1.000
_cell.angle_alpha   90.00
_cell.angle_beta   90.00
_cell.angle_gamma   90.00
#
_symmetry.space_group_name_H-M   'P 1'
#
loop_
_entity.id
_entity.type
_entity.pdbx_description
1 polymer ?
#
loop_
_entity_poly.entity_id
_entity_poly.type
_entity_poly.pdbx_seq_one_letter_code
_entity_poly.pdbx_strand_id
1 'polypeptide(L)'
;MVAKPAPRRFLLSPKWDIGLLAGDDVESCDHATFRSLGRSKVEQLTKRHAPELKAKIAQIWKNKSPTTQPDLIYDVVLQQDLPLKVGDAITSLTHIGSGATALRCSFHACGRVLMKAPNAIVENCQFTFSTGVALQAGSDIGFWSESGFADNLAFRNNRFSHCVNGANEMTAGSGTLGAIYVGMVAPDSVRGFPDNVQNRRIIIEGNHIDDSFIYAIFVSNADGVKIAGNQIGQTFVRGNTFGAGSLYGIKPDSAVFVGRSRNVEISNNVAARGRIATNTVAIDATCDKPTVHLANNRLA
;
A
#
# COMPACT_ATOMS: atom_id res chain seq x y z
N MET A 1 -10.45 -1.83 16.94
CA MET A 1 -11.29 -2.57 17.90
C MET A 1 -11.40 -1.76 19.18
N VAL A 2 -12.60 -1.62 19.74
CA VAL A 2 -12.86 -0.89 20.99
C VAL A 2 -12.85 -1.81 22.20
N ALA A 3 -13.46 -3.01 22.09
CA ALA A 3 -13.49 -4.00 23.14
C ALA A 3 -13.78 -5.41 22.59
N LYS A 4 -13.47 -6.44 23.36
CA LYS A 4 -13.82 -7.84 23.11
C LYS A 4 -14.65 -8.37 24.30
N PRO A 5 -15.97 -8.15 24.32
CA PRO A 5 -16.81 -8.51 25.48
C PRO A 5 -16.95 -10.02 25.72
N ALA A 6 -16.75 -10.85 24.69
CA ALA A 6 -16.81 -12.31 24.79
C ALA A 6 -15.95 -12.95 23.67
N PRO A 7 -15.64 -14.26 23.73
CA PRO A 7 -15.06 -14.96 22.59
C PRO A 7 -15.89 -14.72 21.33
N ARG A 8 -15.21 -14.42 20.21
CA ARG A 8 -15.79 -14.12 18.90
C ARG A 8 -16.60 -12.83 18.80
N ARG A 9 -16.90 -12.14 19.91
CA ARG A 9 -17.69 -10.91 19.93
C ARG A 9 -16.80 -9.70 20.14
N PHE A 10 -16.94 -8.71 19.27
CA PHE A 10 -16.09 -7.51 19.22
C PHE A 10 -16.94 -6.25 19.06
N LEU A 11 -16.55 -5.19 19.77
CA LEU A 11 -17.06 -3.85 19.52
C LEU A 11 -16.08 -3.11 18.62
N LEU A 12 -16.52 -2.70 17.44
CA LEU A 12 -15.72 -2.01 16.44
C LEU A 12 -16.25 -0.59 16.25
N SER A 13 -15.35 0.38 16.18
CA SER A 13 -15.68 1.74 15.74
C SER A 13 -15.16 1.88 14.30
N PRO A 14 -16.03 2.17 13.32
CA PRO A 14 -15.62 2.40 11.96
C PRO A 14 -15.29 3.90 11.73
N LYS A 15 -14.56 4.21 10.65
CA LYS A 15 -14.31 5.60 10.23
C LYS A 15 -15.64 6.28 9.87
N TRP A 16 -16.40 5.68 8.97
CA TRP A 16 -17.78 6.01 8.64
C TRP A 16 -18.60 4.72 8.54
N ASP A 17 -19.91 4.80 8.33
CA ASP A 17 -20.68 3.57 8.09
C ASP A 17 -20.26 2.97 6.73
N ILE A 18 -19.49 1.88 6.78
CA ILE A 18 -18.94 1.21 5.59
C ILE A 18 -19.89 0.16 5.00
N GLY A 19 -21.05 -0.05 5.62
CA GLY A 19 -22.01 -1.05 5.16
C GLY A 19 -21.60 -2.50 5.47
N LEU A 20 -20.79 -2.74 6.51
CA LEU A 20 -20.46 -4.10 6.96
C LEU A 20 -21.74 -4.84 7.42
N LEU A 21 -21.88 -6.11 7.05
CA LEU A 21 -23.06 -6.95 7.29
C LEU A 21 -22.68 -8.38 7.70
N ALA A 22 -23.66 -9.15 8.17
CA ALA A 22 -23.51 -10.59 8.35
C ALA A 22 -23.26 -11.28 7.00
N GLY A 23 -22.33 -12.24 6.98
CA GLY A 23 -21.85 -12.91 5.78
C GLY A 23 -20.54 -12.37 5.22
N ASP A 24 -20.13 -11.15 5.60
CA ASP A 24 -18.94 -10.50 5.06
C ASP A 24 -17.64 -11.17 5.50
N ASP A 25 -16.69 -11.30 4.58
CA ASP A 25 -15.34 -11.70 4.87
C ASP A 25 -14.53 -10.51 5.40
N VAL A 26 -13.72 -10.75 6.42
CA VAL A 26 -12.89 -9.74 7.05
C VAL A 26 -11.46 -10.22 7.26
N GLU A 27 -10.51 -9.28 7.22
CA GLU A 27 -9.14 -9.49 7.66
C GLU A 27 -8.83 -8.53 8.80
N SER A 28 -8.15 -9.05 9.82
CA SER A 28 -7.72 -8.27 10.98
C SER A 28 -6.21 -8.08 10.99
N CYS A 29 -5.75 -6.98 11.58
CA CYS A 29 -4.31 -6.77 11.78
C CYS A 29 -3.99 -6.04 13.07
N ASP A 30 -2.81 -6.33 13.60
CA ASP A 30 -2.24 -5.66 14.76
C ASP A 30 -1.97 -4.18 14.43
N HIS A 31 -2.40 -3.27 15.30
CA HIS A 31 -2.34 -1.83 15.02
C HIS A 31 -0.91 -1.25 15.02
N ALA A 32 0.05 -1.92 15.67
CA ALA A 32 1.42 -1.44 15.81
C ALA A 32 2.33 -1.98 14.70
N THR A 33 2.03 -3.16 14.18
CA THR A 33 2.88 -3.87 13.21
C THR A 33 2.22 -4.07 11.85
N PHE A 34 0.89 -3.92 11.76
CA PHE A 34 0.07 -4.31 10.61
C PHE A 34 0.24 -5.77 10.19
N ARG A 35 0.74 -6.63 11.07
CA ARG A 35 0.73 -8.07 10.82
C ARG A 35 -0.70 -8.59 10.86
N SER A 36 -1.09 -9.41 9.88
CA SER A 36 -2.40 -10.06 9.88
C SER A 36 -2.57 -10.92 11.14
N LEU A 37 -3.70 -10.75 11.82
CA LEU A 37 -4.12 -11.50 13.01
C LEU A 37 -5.12 -12.61 12.67
N GLY A 38 -5.43 -12.78 11.39
CA GLY A 38 -6.34 -13.79 10.88
C GLY A 38 -7.51 -13.20 10.08
N ARG A 39 -8.13 -14.09 9.31
CA ARG A 39 -9.34 -13.83 8.54
C ARG A 39 -10.51 -14.59 9.16
N SER A 40 -11.70 -14.02 9.05
CA SER A 40 -12.93 -14.67 9.48
C SER A 40 -14.09 -14.13 8.65
N LYS A 41 -15.28 -14.70 8.86
CA LYS A 41 -16.54 -14.16 8.37
C LYS A 41 -17.34 -13.54 9.52
N VAL A 42 -18.09 -12.49 9.23
CA VAL A 42 -19.07 -11.89 10.15
C VAL A 42 -20.27 -12.82 10.24
N GLU A 43 -20.53 -13.37 11.43
CA GLU A 43 -21.70 -14.20 11.70
C GLU A 43 -22.92 -13.33 12.03
N GLN A 44 -22.73 -12.31 12.87
CA GLN A 44 -23.77 -11.37 13.27
C GLN A 44 -23.19 -9.96 13.37
N LEU A 45 -24.01 -8.96 13.06
CA LEU A 45 -23.66 -7.56 13.23
C LEU A 45 -24.87 -6.76 13.65
N THR A 46 -24.72 -6.00 14.74
CA THR A 46 -25.69 -4.98 15.14
C THR A 46 -25.01 -3.62 15.15
N LYS A 47 -25.62 -2.63 14.51
CA LYS A 47 -25.16 -1.23 14.54
C LYS A 47 -25.89 -0.50 15.65
N ARG A 48 -25.17 0.30 16.44
CA ARG A 48 -25.78 1.22 17.40
C ARG A 48 -24.92 2.46 17.62
N HIS A 49 -25.57 3.54 18.05
CA HIS A 49 -24.87 4.65 18.67
C HIS A 49 -24.59 4.31 20.13
N ALA A 50 -23.36 4.59 20.56
CA ALA A 50 -22.84 4.29 21.88
C ALA A 50 -22.16 5.54 22.48
N PRO A 51 -22.93 6.58 22.90
CA PRO A 51 -22.38 7.81 23.46
C PRO A 51 -21.44 7.56 24.65
N GLU A 52 -21.69 6.50 25.42
CA GLU A 52 -20.88 6.06 26.54
C GLU A 52 -19.45 5.63 26.15
N LEU A 53 -19.20 5.34 24.87
CA LEU A 53 -17.90 4.93 24.34
C LEU A 53 -17.14 6.06 23.63
N LYS A 54 -17.71 7.27 23.51
CA LYS A 54 -17.10 8.42 22.79
C LYS A 54 -15.65 8.68 23.17
N ALA A 55 -15.34 8.73 24.46
CA ALA A 55 -13.98 8.99 24.94
C ALA A 55 -12.99 7.88 24.52
N LYS A 56 -13.42 6.61 24.57
CA LYS A 56 -12.60 5.47 24.15
C LYS A 56 -12.38 5.47 22.64
N ILE A 57 -13.43 5.78 21.87
CA ILE A 57 -13.36 5.93 20.41
C ILE A 57 -12.38 7.05 20.06
N ALA A 58 -12.53 8.23 20.66
CA ALA A 58 -11.64 9.38 20.43
C ALA A 58 -10.17 9.04 20.70
N GLN A 59 -9.88 8.26 21.75
CA GLN A 59 -8.52 7.83 22.06
C GLN A 59 -7.95 6.87 21.00
N ILE A 60 -8.74 5.92 20.49
CA ILE A 60 -8.32 4.99 19.43
C ILE A 60 -8.09 5.71 18.11
N TRP A 61 -8.86 6.75 17.84
CA TRP A 61 -8.78 7.55 16.62
C TRP A 61 -7.84 8.75 16.71
N LYS A 62 -7.14 8.93 17.83
CA LYS A 62 -6.14 9.98 17.99
C LYS A 62 -5.07 9.83 16.91
N ASN A 63 -4.71 10.94 16.25
CA ASN A 63 -3.75 11.02 15.14
C ASN A 63 -4.16 10.29 13.85
N LYS A 64 -5.42 9.83 13.74
CA LYS A 64 -5.97 9.34 12.47
C LYS A 64 -6.75 10.45 11.75
N SER A 65 -7.07 10.22 10.48
CA SER A 65 -7.89 11.13 9.65
C SER A 65 -9.18 11.56 10.36
N PRO A 66 -9.57 12.86 10.33
CA PRO A 66 -10.58 13.47 11.20
C PRO A 66 -12.05 13.11 10.91
N THR A 67 -12.31 12.11 10.06
CA THR A 67 -13.64 11.81 9.51
C THR A 67 -14.34 10.66 10.23
N THR A 68 -14.18 10.57 11.55
CA THR A 68 -14.69 9.45 12.36
C THR A 68 -16.10 9.70 12.88
N GLN A 69 -16.94 8.67 12.84
CA GLN A 69 -18.23 8.69 13.55
C GLN A 69 -17.98 8.51 15.05
N PRO A 70 -18.19 9.54 15.89
CA PRO A 70 -17.65 9.58 17.24
C PRO A 70 -18.30 8.59 18.22
N ASP A 71 -19.48 8.06 17.89
CA ASP A 71 -20.22 7.10 18.72
C ASP A 71 -20.81 5.91 17.96
N LEU A 72 -20.54 5.76 16.66
CA LEU A 72 -21.01 4.59 15.92
C LEU A 72 -20.20 3.34 16.33
N ILE A 73 -20.90 2.29 16.70
CA ILE A 73 -20.34 0.98 17.02
C ILE A 73 -21.00 -0.11 16.17
N TYR A 74 -20.17 -1.01 15.65
CA TYR A 74 -20.59 -2.34 15.22
C TYR A 74 -20.31 -3.33 16.34
N ASP A 75 -21.35 -3.96 16.85
CA ASP A 75 -21.26 -5.14 17.70
C ASP A 75 -21.28 -6.37 16.80
N VAL A 76 -20.10 -6.99 16.67
CA VAL A 76 -19.82 -8.00 15.66
C VAL A 76 -19.52 -9.33 16.32
N VAL A 77 -20.20 -10.39 15.88
CA VAL A 77 -19.81 -11.77 16.16
C VAL A 77 -19.14 -12.35 14.92
N LEU A 78 -17.94 -12.88 15.07
CA LEU A 78 -17.19 -13.55 14.01
C LEU A 78 -17.38 -15.07 14.09
N GLN A 79 -17.25 -15.76 12.96
CA GLN A 79 -17.28 -17.23 12.94
C GLN A 79 -16.11 -17.84 13.73
N GLN A 80 -14.94 -17.22 13.71
CA GLN A 80 -13.75 -17.65 14.45
C GLN A 80 -13.34 -16.60 15.48
N ASP A 81 -12.79 -17.06 16.61
CA ASP A 81 -12.24 -16.14 17.59
C ASP A 81 -10.86 -15.67 17.12
N LEU A 82 -10.67 -14.35 17.11
CA LEU A 82 -9.41 -13.73 16.72
C LEU A 82 -8.73 -13.10 17.95
N PRO A 83 -7.39 -13.10 18.01
CA PRO A 83 -6.61 -12.61 19.15
C PRO A 83 -6.50 -11.07 19.15
N LEU A 84 -7.61 -10.37 18.88
CA LEU A 84 -7.63 -8.91 18.73
C LEU A 84 -7.52 -8.19 20.07
N LYS A 85 -6.78 -7.09 20.05
CA LYS A 85 -6.58 -6.14 21.15
C LYS A 85 -7.17 -4.78 20.79
N VAL A 86 -7.33 -3.93 21.81
CA VAL A 86 -7.81 -2.56 21.62
C VAL A 86 -6.86 -1.83 20.66
N GLY A 87 -7.43 -1.13 19.69
CA GLY A 87 -6.69 -0.47 18.62
C GLY A 87 -6.57 -1.28 17.32
N ASP A 88 -6.61 -2.61 17.36
CA ASP A 88 -6.41 -3.45 16.17
C ASP A 88 -7.46 -3.19 15.09
N ALA A 89 -7.04 -3.27 13.83
CA ALA A 89 -7.91 -2.96 12.71
C ALA A 89 -8.63 -4.21 12.19
N ILE A 90 -9.84 -4.00 11.67
CA ILE A 90 -10.58 -4.99 10.90
C ILE A 90 -10.99 -4.32 9.60
N THR A 91 -10.71 -4.98 8.49
CA THR A 91 -11.05 -4.54 7.13
C THR A 91 -12.04 -5.51 6.53
N SER A 92 -13.10 -4.99 5.89
CA SER A 92 -13.97 -5.81 5.06
C SER A 92 -13.23 -6.21 3.79
N LEU A 93 -13.17 -7.52 3.51
CA LEU A 93 -12.71 -8.08 2.24
C LEU A 93 -13.86 -8.19 1.22
N THR A 94 -15.11 -8.13 1.68
CA THR A 94 -16.29 -8.10 0.80
C THR A 94 -16.48 -6.72 0.16
N HIS A 95 -16.36 -5.65 0.96
CA HIS A 95 -16.63 -4.27 0.55
C HIS A 95 -15.34 -3.48 0.25
N ILE A 96 -14.45 -4.05 -0.56
CA ILE A 96 -13.13 -3.47 -0.90
C ILE A 96 -12.93 -3.30 -2.42
N GLY A 97 -14.00 -3.44 -3.22
CA GLY A 97 -13.95 -3.26 -4.67
C GLY A 97 -13.14 -4.33 -5.40
N SER A 98 -13.14 -5.57 -4.90
CA SER A 98 -12.39 -6.65 -5.54
C SER A 98 -12.75 -6.81 -7.02
N GLY A 99 -11.74 -7.03 -7.87
CA GLY A 99 -11.95 -7.11 -9.31
C GLY A 99 -12.01 -5.75 -10.02
N ALA A 100 -11.72 -4.65 -9.32
CA ALA A 100 -11.66 -3.33 -9.95
C ALA A 100 -10.67 -3.30 -11.11
N THR A 101 -11.10 -2.71 -12.23
CA THR A 101 -10.27 -2.56 -13.43
C THR A 101 -10.23 -1.11 -13.90
N ALA A 102 -9.04 -0.67 -14.31
CA ALA A 102 -8.85 0.56 -15.08
C ALA A 102 -8.12 0.18 -16.37
N LEU A 103 -8.81 0.30 -17.51
CA LEU A 103 -8.33 -0.16 -18.80
C LEU A 103 -8.39 0.99 -19.81
N ARG A 104 -7.26 1.27 -20.47
CA ARG A 104 -7.19 2.27 -21.56
C ARG A 104 -7.69 3.65 -21.13
N CYS A 105 -7.39 4.05 -19.89
CA CYS A 105 -7.72 5.36 -19.36
C CYS A 105 -6.54 6.33 -19.49
N SER A 106 -6.82 7.63 -19.47
CA SER A 106 -5.79 8.68 -19.37
C SER A 106 -6.03 9.54 -18.15
N PHE A 107 -4.99 9.69 -17.33
CA PHE A 107 -4.95 10.50 -16.12
C PHE A 107 -3.90 11.59 -16.31
N HIS A 108 -4.30 12.85 -16.11
CA HIS A 108 -3.46 14.03 -16.33
C HIS A 108 -3.45 14.94 -15.10
N ALA A 109 -2.36 15.68 -14.90
CA ALA A 109 -2.13 16.59 -13.78
C ALA A 109 -2.30 15.84 -12.43
N CYS A 110 -3.15 16.30 -11.52
CA CYS A 110 -3.36 15.63 -10.22
C CYS A 110 -4.01 14.22 -10.32
N GLY A 111 -4.30 13.71 -11.52
CA GLY A 111 -4.86 12.38 -11.74
C GLY A 111 -3.95 11.27 -11.22
N ARG A 112 -4.49 10.45 -10.31
CA ARG A 112 -3.82 9.30 -9.69
C ARG A 112 -4.81 8.16 -9.56
N VAL A 113 -4.29 6.93 -9.51
CA VAL A 113 -5.07 5.73 -9.22
C VAL A 113 -4.53 5.08 -7.95
N LEU A 114 -5.35 5.03 -6.90
CA LEU A 114 -5.09 4.27 -5.69
C LEU A 114 -5.83 2.93 -5.81
N MET A 115 -5.19 1.96 -6.46
CA MET A 115 -5.74 0.62 -6.67
C MET A 115 -5.41 -0.29 -5.50
N LYS A 116 -6.23 -0.20 -4.44
CA LYS A 116 -5.99 -0.92 -3.18
C LYS A 116 -6.87 -2.18 -3.02
N ALA A 117 -7.68 -2.47 -4.04
CA ALA A 117 -8.53 -3.64 -4.11
C ALA A 117 -7.75 -4.92 -4.49
N PRO A 118 -8.16 -6.10 -3.99
CA PRO A 118 -7.62 -7.36 -4.44
C PRO A 118 -8.19 -7.77 -5.81
N ASN A 119 -7.47 -8.61 -6.55
CA ASN A 119 -7.85 -9.06 -7.89
C ASN A 119 -7.95 -7.90 -8.90
N ALA A 120 -7.19 -6.84 -8.71
CA ALA A 120 -7.33 -5.60 -9.47
C ALA A 120 -6.37 -5.50 -10.66
N ILE A 121 -6.81 -4.82 -11.72
CA ILE A 121 -6.04 -4.64 -12.95
C ILE A 121 -5.98 -3.16 -13.32
N VAL A 122 -4.78 -2.65 -13.56
CA VAL A 122 -4.56 -1.36 -14.22
C VAL A 122 -3.71 -1.59 -15.43
N GLU A 123 -4.32 -1.46 -16.62
CA GLU A 123 -3.68 -1.89 -17.85
C GLU A 123 -3.91 -0.94 -19.02
N ASN A 124 -2.87 -0.75 -19.83
CA ASN A 124 -2.88 0.12 -21.01
C ASN A 124 -3.32 1.56 -20.71
N CYS A 125 -3.11 2.04 -19.48
CA CYS A 125 -3.45 3.40 -19.07
C CYS A 125 -2.27 4.35 -19.26
N GLN A 126 -2.58 5.64 -19.36
CA GLN A 126 -1.61 6.73 -19.42
C GLN A 126 -1.71 7.60 -18.17
N PHE A 127 -0.58 7.91 -17.56
CA PHE A 127 -0.44 8.82 -16.42
C PHE A 127 0.54 9.92 -16.79
N THR A 128 0.13 11.17 -16.64
CA THR A 128 0.94 12.32 -17.02
C THR A 128 0.87 13.42 -15.96
N PHE A 129 2.02 13.96 -15.55
CA PHE A 129 2.11 15.08 -14.62
C PHE A 129 1.47 14.84 -13.23
N SER A 130 1.44 13.58 -12.76
CA SER A 130 0.91 13.25 -11.43
C SER A 130 1.61 14.04 -10.33
N THR A 131 0.83 14.63 -9.41
CA THR A 131 1.39 15.38 -8.27
C THR A 131 1.93 14.48 -7.17
N GLY A 132 1.37 13.28 -7.03
CA GLY A 132 1.94 12.24 -6.19
C GLY A 132 2.19 10.94 -6.96
N VAL A 133 2.29 9.82 -6.24
CA VAL A 133 2.39 8.49 -6.84
C VAL A 133 1.26 8.30 -7.86
N ALA A 134 1.60 8.03 -9.11
CA ALA A 134 0.61 7.94 -10.19
C ALA A 134 -0.28 6.71 -10.04
N LEU A 135 0.34 5.58 -9.72
CA LEU A 135 -0.33 4.31 -9.51
C LEU A 135 0.13 3.68 -8.20
N GLN A 136 -0.77 3.67 -7.21
CA GLN A 136 -0.49 3.22 -5.86
C GLN A 136 -1.34 1.98 -5.52
N ALA A 137 -0.71 1.00 -4.87
CA ALA A 137 -1.38 -0.10 -4.21
C ALA A 137 -0.80 -0.36 -2.82
N GLY A 138 -1.55 -1.11 -2.02
CA GLY A 138 -1.17 -1.46 -0.65
C GLY A 138 -2.05 -0.84 0.41
N SER A 139 -1.58 -0.88 1.65
CA SER A 139 -2.38 -0.53 2.84
C SER A 139 -2.14 0.91 3.30
N ASP A 140 -3.23 1.62 3.65
CA ASP A 140 -3.16 2.89 4.42
C ASP A 140 -4.01 2.81 5.70
N ILE A 141 -3.93 1.68 6.42
CA ILE A 141 -4.67 1.45 7.66
C ILE A 141 -4.23 2.40 8.79
N GLY A 142 -3.00 2.91 8.73
CA GLY A 142 -2.40 3.79 9.76
C GLY A 142 -3.14 5.11 9.93
N PHE A 143 -2.78 6.12 9.16
CA PHE A 143 -3.39 7.45 9.27
C PHE A 143 -4.80 7.49 8.68
N TRP A 144 -4.96 6.99 7.46
CA TRP A 144 -6.23 7.08 6.73
C TRP A 144 -7.27 6.05 7.18
N SER A 145 -6.86 4.95 7.83
CA SER A 145 -7.73 3.81 8.10
C SER A 145 -8.44 3.31 6.84
N GLU A 146 -7.70 3.25 5.73
CA GLU A 146 -8.24 2.95 4.40
C GLU A 146 -7.58 1.71 3.78
N SER A 147 -8.45 0.81 3.32
CA SER A 147 -8.14 -0.43 2.61
C SER A 147 -7.29 -1.44 3.40
N GLY A 148 -7.34 -2.69 2.97
CA GLY A 148 -6.45 -3.77 3.40
C GLY A 148 -5.16 -3.78 2.60
N PHE A 149 -4.50 -4.93 2.58
CA PHE A 149 -3.29 -5.13 1.79
C PHE A 149 -3.61 -5.45 0.34
N ALA A 150 -2.68 -5.10 -0.54
CA ALA A 150 -2.77 -5.48 -1.94
C ALA A 150 -2.67 -7.00 -2.09
N ASP A 151 -3.54 -7.61 -2.89
CA ASP A 151 -3.50 -9.05 -3.14
C ASP A 151 -3.96 -9.38 -4.57
N ASN A 152 -3.11 -10.07 -5.33
CA ASN A 152 -3.38 -10.47 -6.71
C ASN A 152 -3.70 -9.27 -7.61
N LEU A 153 -2.70 -8.42 -7.88
CA LEU A 153 -2.87 -7.25 -8.74
C LEU A 153 -1.91 -7.23 -9.91
N ALA A 154 -2.36 -6.63 -11.02
CA ALA A 154 -1.60 -6.54 -12.25
C ALA A 154 -1.58 -5.10 -12.78
N PHE A 155 -0.37 -4.54 -12.86
CA PHE A 155 -0.07 -3.24 -13.46
C PHE A 155 0.70 -3.47 -14.75
N ARG A 156 0.00 -3.40 -15.89
CA ARG A 156 0.51 -3.87 -17.19
C ARG A 156 0.48 -2.81 -18.27
N ASN A 157 1.55 -2.70 -19.03
CA ASN A 157 1.57 -1.94 -20.29
C ASN A 157 1.12 -0.48 -20.13
N ASN A 158 1.28 0.11 -18.94
CA ASN A 158 0.91 1.50 -18.69
C ASN A 158 2.05 2.43 -19.10
N ARG A 159 1.71 3.68 -19.41
CA ARG A 159 2.66 4.74 -19.75
C ARG A 159 2.63 5.83 -18.70
N PHE A 160 3.80 6.21 -18.20
CA PHE A 160 3.97 7.26 -17.20
C PHE A 160 4.90 8.31 -17.77
N SER A 161 4.55 9.59 -17.62
CA SER A 161 5.41 10.69 -18.03
C SER A 161 5.34 11.84 -17.03
N HIS A 162 6.49 12.33 -16.58
CA HIS A 162 6.59 13.48 -15.67
C HIS A 162 5.80 13.28 -14.36
N CYS A 163 5.77 12.06 -13.84
CA CYS A 163 5.03 11.69 -12.64
C CYS A 163 5.78 12.04 -11.35
N VAL A 164 5.00 12.24 -10.28
CA VAL A 164 5.47 12.57 -8.92
C VAL A 164 6.08 13.97 -8.82
N ASN A 165 5.48 14.95 -9.50
CA ASN A 165 6.03 16.31 -9.58
C ASN A 165 5.73 17.20 -8.35
N GLY A 166 4.90 16.73 -7.41
CA GLY A 166 4.54 17.45 -6.19
C GLY A 166 5.56 17.27 -5.08
N ALA A 167 5.82 18.35 -4.34
CA ALA A 167 6.88 18.39 -3.34
C ALA A 167 6.72 17.37 -2.21
N ASN A 168 5.49 17.06 -1.80
CA ASN A 168 5.20 16.23 -0.62
C ASN A 168 5.81 14.82 -0.73
N GLU A 169 5.73 14.18 -1.91
CA GLU A 169 6.25 12.82 -2.12
C GLU A 169 7.78 12.77 -2.19
N MET A 170 8.43 13.90 -2.46
CA MET A 170 9.89 13.99 -2.59
C MET A 170 10.59 14.23 -1.25
N THR A 171 9.84 14.46 -0.17
CA THR A 171 10.41 14.78 1.14
C THR A 171 10.99 13.56 1.86
N ALA A 172 11.90 13.82 2.80
CA ALA A 172 12.48 12.83 3.69
C ALA A 172 11.46 12.02 4.50
N GLY A 173 10.28 12.59 4.76
CA GLY A 173 9.19 11.94 5.50
C GLY A 173 8.20 11.15 4.63
N SER A 174 8.36 11.12 3.30
CA SER A 174 7.41 10.41 2.45
C SER A 174 7.45 8.90 2.67
N GLY A 175 6.28 8.30 2.89
CA GLY A 175 6.06 6.85 2.99
C GLY A 175 5.50 6.22 1.71
N THR A 176 5.46 6.97 0.63
CA THR A 176 4.93 6.58 -0.68
C THR A 176 5.96 7.00 -1.72
N LEU A 177 6.59 6.03 -2.38
CA LEU A 177 7.70 6.27 -3.30
C LEU A 177 7.43 5.57 -4.63
N GLY A 178 7.93 6.10 -5.75
CA GLY A 178 7.70 5.56 -7.09
C GLY A 178 6.65 6.33 -7.90
N ALA A 179 6.79 6.29 -9.23
CA ALA A 179 5.63 6.52 -10.11
C ALA A 179 4.61 5.41 -9.95
N ILE A 180 5.10 4.17 -9.76
CA ILE A 180 4.36 3.01 -9.29
C ILE A 180 4.81 2.66 -7.87
N TYR A 181 3.88 2.62 -6.91
CA TYR A 181 4.14 2.23 -5.52
C TYR A 181 3.31 1.01 -5.14
N VAL A 182 3.94 0.01 -4.54
CA VAL A 182 3.24 -1.06 -3.82
C VAL A 182 3.85 -1.18 -2.44
N GLY A 183 3.09 -0.89 -1.38
CA GLY A 183 3.67 -0.93 -0.04
C GLY A 183 2.64 -0.70 1.05
N MET A 184 3.04 0.04 2.07
CA MET A 184 2.12 0.54 3.08
C MET A 184 2.69 1.79 3.73
N VAL A 185 1.82 2.72 4.08
CA VAL A 185 2.21 3.81 4.98
C VAL A 185 2.41 3.20 6.37
N ALA A 186 3.64 3.27 6.87
CA ALA A 186 4.00 2.75 8.17
C ALA A 186 3.20 3.45 9.30
N PRO A 187 2.96 2.78 10.44
CA PRO A 187 2.47 3.45 11.63
C PRO A 187 3.41 4.60 12.04
N ASP A 188 2.89 5.69 12.61
CA ASP A 188 3.65 6.92 12.92
C ASP A 188 4.95 6.70 13.73
N SER A 189 4.95 5.68 14.60
CA SER A 189 6.10 5.32 15.45
C SER A 189 7.19 4.52 14.75
N VAL A 190 6.94 4.06 13.52
CA VAL A 190 7.85 3.19 12.77
C VAL A 190 8.67 4.02 11.78
N ARG A 191 9.99 3.89 11.89
CA ARG A 191 10.96 4.31 10.87
C ARG A 191 11.47 3.05 10.17
N GLY A 192 11.77 3.13 8.88
CA GLY A 192 12.13 1.94 8.11
C GLY A 192 10.91 1.15 7.61
N PHE A 193 11.18 -0.08 7.22
CA PHE A 193 10.15 -1.04 6.81
C PHE A 193 9.54 -1.73 8.05
N PRO A 194 8.21 -1.71 8.23
CA PRO A 194 7.54 -2.50 9.25
C PRO A 194 7.88 -4.00 9.15
N ASP A 195 7.88 -4.73 10.26
CA ASP A 195 8.13 -6.19 10.28
C ASP A 195 6.90 -7.01 9.87
N ASN A 196 6.54 -6.90 8.60
CA ASN A 196 5.47 -7.68 8.00
C ASN A 196 5.69 -7.88 6.50
N VAL A 197 4.98 -8.83 5.90
CA VAL A 197 4.96 -9.07 4.46
C VAL A 197 3.53 -9.41 4.05
N GLN A 198 2.70 -8.39 3.86
CA GLN A 198 1.24 -8.56 3.74
C GLN A 198 0.69 -8.24 2.36
N ASN A 199 1.42 -7.47 1.53
CA ASN A 199 1.06 -7.32 0.12
C ASN A 199 1.42 -8.62 -0.62
N ARG A 200 0.58 -9.11 -1.54
CA ARG A 200 0.74 -10.45 -2.13
C ARG A 200 0.47 -10.48 -3.61
N ARG A 201 1.20 -11.33 -4.34
CA ARG A 201 0.91 -11.68 -5.76
C ARG A 201 0.78 -10.43 -6.63
N ILE A 202 1.88 -9.70 -6.74
CA ILE A 202 1.97 -8.40 -7.40
C ILE A 202 2.67 -8.58 -8.75
N ILE A 203 2.05 -8.10 -9.83
CA ILE A 203 2.65 -8.11 -11.17
C ILE A 203 2.77 -6.67 -11.67
N ILE A 204 3.99 -6.26 -12.02
CA ILE A 204 4.31 -4.97 -12.63
C ILE A 204 5.13 -5.23 -13.89
N GLU A 205 4.49 -5.25 -15.06
CA GLU A 205 5.16 -5.69 -16.29
C GLU A 205 4.84 -4.86 -17.53
N GLY A 206 5.84 -4.73 -18.41
CA GLY A 206 5.68 -4.06 -19.71
C GLY A 206 5.38 -2.55 -19.64
N ASN A 207 5.54 -1.91 -18.47
CA ASN A 207 5.24 -0.48 -18.33
C ASN A 207 6.38 0.38 -18.93
N HIS A 208 6.01 1.55 -19.44
CA HIS A 208 6.94 2.58 -19.91
C HIS A 208 6.89 3.76 -18.93
N ILE A 209 7.99 4.07 -18.26
CA ILE A 209 8.07 5.13 -17.25
C ILE A 209 9.13 6.14 -17.66
N ASP A 210 8.68 7.29 -18.17
CA ASP A 210 9.54 8.39 -18.56
C ASP A 210 9.51 9.51 -17.51
N ASP A 211 10.69 10.03 -17.18
CA ASP A 211 10.86 11.23 -16.34
C ASP A 211 10.14 11.16 -14.99
N SER A 212 10.40 10.11 -14.21
CA SER A 212 9.93 10.07 -12.82
C SER A 212 10.76 11.02 -11.96
N PHE A 213 10.08 11.76 -11.08
CA PHE A 213 10.74 12.70 -10.17
C PHE A 213 11.37 12.01 -8.97
N ILE A 214 11.03 10.73 -8.74
CA ILE A 214 11.67 9.84 -7.76
C ILE A 214 11.94 8.47 -8.42
N TYR A 215 11.94 7.37 -7.65
CA TYR A 215 11.93 6.02 -8.20
C TYR A 215 10.89 5.84 -9.32
N ALA A 216 11.15 4.94 -10.27
CA ALA A 216 10.14 4.53 -11.23
C ALA A 216 9.16 3.56 -10.58
N ILE A 217 9.70 2.52 -9.94
CA ILE A 217 8.94 1.46 -9.26
C ILE A 217 9.51 1.28 -7.86
N PHE A 218 8.66 1.30 -6.85
CA PHE A 218 9.04 1.00 -5.47
C PHE A 218 8.07 -0.04 -4.91
N VAL A 219 8.61 -1.17 -4.45
CA VAL A 219 7.83 -2.24 -3.82
C VAL A 219 8.35 -2.51 -2.42
N SER A 220 7.45 -2.61 -1.45
CA SER A 220 7.79 -2.98 -0.08
C SER A 220 6.77 -3.90 0.59
N ASN A 221 7.23 -4.64 1.61
CA ASN A 221 6.40 -5.46 2.47
C ASN A 221 5.54 -6.47 1.68
N ALA A 222 6.12 -7.09 0.65
CA ALA A 222 5.39 -7.89 -0.33
C ALA A 222 5.92 -9.34 -0.49
N ASP A 223 5.00 -10.27 -0.74
CA ASP A 223 5.24 -11.69 -0.95
C ASP A 223 4.74 -12.10 -2.35
N GLY A 224 5.63 -12.59 -3.20
CA GLY A 224 5.28 -12.97 -4.57
C GLY A 224 5.14 -11.74 -5.45
N VAL A 225 6.26 -11.17 -5.87
CA VAL A 225 6.33 -9.96 -6.71
C VAL A 225 7.03 -10.30 -8.02
N LYS A 226 6.44 -9.91 -9.15
CA LYS A 226 7.06 -9.96 -10.47
C LYS A 226 7.19 -8.54 -11.04
N ILE A 227 8.41 -8.11 -11.32
CA ILE A 227 8.72 -6.84 -12.00
C ILE A 227 9.45 -7.14 -13.30
N ALA A 228 8.76 -7.14 -14.44
CA ALA A 228 9.31 -7.70 -15.67
C ALA A 228 9.14 -6.82 -16.92
N GLY A 229 10.20 -6.69 -17.72
CA GLY A 229 10.11 -6.09 -19.05
C GLY A 229 9.70 -4.61 -19.08
N ASN A 230 9.91 -3.86 -17.99
CA ASN A 230 9.61 -2.43 -17.95
C ASN A 230 10.72 -1.63 -18.64
N GLN A 231 10.31 -0.57 -19.35
CA GLN A 231 11.19 0.42 -19.98
C GLN A 231 11.15 1.69 -19.15
N ILE A 232 12.30 2.08 -18.61
CA ILE A 232 12.39 3.18 -17.66
C ILE A 232 13.36 4.23 -18.23
N GLY A 233 12.87 5.44 -18.45
CA GLY A 233 13.66 6.60 -18.80
C GLY A 233 14.39 7.18 -17.60
N GLN A 234 14.59 8.49 -17.59
CA GLN A 234 15.25 9.15 -16.46
C GLN A 234 14.39 9.08 -15.20
N THR A 235 15.05 8.89 -14.05
CA THR A 235 14.44 8.93 -12.72
C THR A 235 15.17 9.95 -11.86
N PHE A 236 14.51 10.46 -10.82
CA PHE A 236 15.03 11.57 -10.02
C PHE A 236 15.46 12.76 -10.89
N VAL A 237 14.62 13.15 -11.86
CA VAL A 237 14.95 14.20 -12.85
C VAL A 237 15.26 15.57 -12.24
N ARG A 238 14.87 15.81 -10.98
CA ARG A 238 15.22 17.01 -10.18
C ARG A 238 16.26 16.74 -9.09
N GLY A 239 16.91 15.59 -9.10
CA GLY A 239 17.79 15.13 -8.04
C GLY A 239 17.01 14.64 -6.80
N ASN A 240 17.73 14.46 -5.69
CA ASN A 240 17.16 14.02 -4.42
C ASN A 240 17.43 15.00 -3.26
N THR A 241 17.39 16.30 -3.54
CA THR A 241 17.72 17.35 -2.56
C THR A 241 16.80 17.34 -1.33
N PHE A 242 15.56 16.87 -1.49
CA PHE A 242 14.56 16.80 -0.41
C PHE A 242 14.58 15.49 0.38
N GLY A 243 15.48 14.56 0.03
CA GLY A 243 15.76 13.37 0.84
C GLY A 243 14.76 12.23 0.69
N ALA A 244 14.07 12.07 -0.44
CA ALA A 244 13.22 10.92 -0.70
C ALA A 244 13.98 9.60 -0.40
N GLY A 245 13.32 8.68 0.30
CA GLY A 245 13.91 7.44 0.81
C GLY A 245 14.44 7.51 2.25
N SER A 246 14.63 8.70 2.83
CA SER A 246 15.18 8.84 4.20
C SER A 246 14.33 8.18 5.27
N LEU A 247 12.98 8.20 5.14
CA LEU A 247 12.08 7.51 6.07
C LEU A 247 12.43 6.02 6.21
N TYR A 248 12.92 5.42 5.12
CA TYR A 248 13.30 4.03 5.05
C TYR A 248 14.79 3.79 5.32
N GLY A 249 15.58 4.84 5.58
CA GLY A 249 17.04 4.75 5.71
C GLY A 249 17.76 4.48 4.39
N ILE A 250 17.12 4.77 3.25
CA ILE A 250 17.65 4.47 1.92
C ILE A 250 18.31 5.71 1.34
N LYS A 251 19.49 5.53 0.74
CA LYS A 251 20.09 6.48 -0.20
C LYS A 251 19.77 6.02 -1.62
N PRO A 252 18.91 6.73 -2.39
CA PRO A 252 18.55 6.29 -3.72
C PRO A 252 19.74 6.21 -4.68
N ASP A 253 19.81 5.09 -5.40
CA ASP A 253 20.84 4.80 -6.39
C ASP A 253 20.32 3.97 -7.58
N SER A 254 19.00 3.73 -7.63
CA SER A 254 18.38 2.79 -8.57
C SER A 254 17.03 3.28 -9.09
N ALA A 255 16.63 2.77 -10.26
CA ALA A 255 15.33 3.09 -10.86
C ALA A 255 14.18 2.26 -10.25
N VAL A 256 14.44 0.98 -9.96
CA VAL A 256 13.54 0.06 -9.27
C VAL A 256 14.10 -0.27 -7.89
N PHE A 257 13.28 -0.14 -6.85
CA PHE A 257 13.66 -0.51 -5.50
C PHE A 257 12.70 -1.53 -4.90
N VAL A 258 13.24 -2.56 -4.24
CA VAL A 258 12.46 -3.53 -3.47
C VAL A 258 12.98 -3.63 -2.05
N GLY A 259 12.10 -3.41 -1.07
CA GLY A 259 12.38 -3.53 0.36
C GLY A 259 11.49 -4.55 1.06
N ARG A 260 11.98 -5.14 2.16
CA ARG A 260 11.21 -6.01 3.06
C ARG A 260 10.26 -7.00 2.34
N SER A 261 10.77 -7.73 1.38
CA SER A 261 9.95 -8.60 0.52
C SER A 261 10.57 -9.98 0.35
N ARG A 262 9.77 -10.94 -0.12
CA ARG A 262 10.19 -12.31 -0.42
C ARG A 262 9.48 -12.85 -1.67
N ASN A 263 10.02 -13.90 -2.25
CA ASN A 263 9.55 -14.50 -3.51
C ASN A 263 9.44 -13.43 -4.61
N VAL A 264 10.58 -12.78 -4.92
CA VAL A 264 10.65 -11.64 -5.82
C VAL A 264 11.38 -12.03 -7.10
N GLU A 265 10.74 -11.86 -8.24
CA GLU A 265 11.34 -11.99 -9.58
C GLU A 265 11.43 -10.61 -10.24
N ILE A 266 12.64 -10.22 -10.64
CA ILE A 266 12.86 -8.98 -11.38
C ILE A 266 13.67 -9.30 -12.63
N SER A 267 13.04 -9.18 -13.80
CA SER A 267 13.65 -9.66 -15.03
C SER A 267 13.47 -8.72 -16.23
N ASN A 268 14.49 -8.63 -17.07
CA ASN A 268 14.43 -7.95 -18.38
C ASN A 268 14.03 -6.46 -18.32
N ASN A 269 14.24 -5.77 -17.20
CA ASN A 269 13.98 -4.33 -17.11
C ASN A 269 15.16 -3.53 -17.70
N VAL A 270 14.83 -2.45 -18.39
CA VAL A 270 15.81 -1.52 -18.95
C VAL A 270 15.59 -0.16 -18.32
N ALA A 271 16.65 0.43 -17.76
CA ALA A 271 16.59 1.77 -17.20
C ALA A 271 17.66 2.68 -17.81
N ALA A 272 17.32 3.91 -18.14
CA ALA A 272 18.31 4.90 -18.54
C ALA A 272 19.24 5.20 -17.35
N ARG A 273 20.54 5.32 -17.60
CA ARG A 273 21.47 5.81 -16.57
C ARG A 273 21.14 7.27 -16.24
N GLY A 274 20.86 7.54 -14.96
CA GLY A 274 20.59 8.89 -14.46
C GLY A 274 21.68 9.42 -13.54
N ARG A 275 21.52 10.66 -13.08
CA ARG A 275 22.44 11.30 -12.11
C ARG A 275 22.40 10.64 -10.73
N ILE A 276 21.22 10.21 -10.30
CA ILE A 276 20.99 9.54 -9.01
C ILE A 276 20.87 8.03 -9.21
N ALA A 277 19.96 7.59 -10.08
CA ALA A 277 19.81 6.18 -10.40
C ALA A 277 20.93 5.70 -11.32
N THR A 278 21.97 5.12 -10.71
CA THR A 278 23.12 4.52 -11.42
C THR A 278 23.00 3.00 -11.54
N ASN A 279 21.94 2.40 -10.99
CA ASN A 279 21.61 0.98 -11.05
C ASN A 279 20.19 0.78 -11.60
N THR A 280 19.92 -0.33 -12.30
CA THR A 280 18.53 -0.64 -12.73
C THR A 280 17.66 -1.00 -11.53
N VAL A 281 18.20 -1.80 -10.61
CA VAL A 281 17.48 -2.41 -9.50
C VAL A 281 18.34 -2.34 -8.24
N ALA A 282 17.76 -1.98 -7.10
CA ALA A 282 18.33 -2.23 -5.78
C ALA A 282 17.39 -3.08 -4.93
N ILE A 283 18.00 -4.00 -4.16
CA ILE A 283 17.30 -4.87 -3.21
C ILE A 283 17.80 -4.53 -1.81
N ASP A 284 16.88 -4.15 -0.93
CA ASP A 284 17.19 -3.85 0.44
C ASP A 284 17.64 -5.09 1.22
N ALA A 285 18.50 -4.90 2.23
CA ALA A 285 18.97 -5.99 3.09
C ALA A 285 17.85 -6.68 3.88
N THR A 286 16.69 -6.03 4.05
CA THR A 286 15.51 -6.60 4.71
C THR A 286 14.73 -7.61 3.86
N CYS A 287 15.08 -7.79 2.59
CA CYS A 287 14.47 -8.82 1.76
C CYS A 287 14.99 -10.23 2.10
N ASP A 288 14.16 -11.24 1.91
CA ASP A 288 14.53 -12.65 2.02
C ASP A 288 15.36 -13.07 0.80
N LYS A 289 16.66 -12.72 0.81
CA LYS A 289 17.57 -12.80 -0.34
C LYS A 289 17.55 -14.15 -1.09
N PRO A 290 17.51 -15.32 -0.43
CA PRO A 290 17.41 -16.61 -1.12
C PRO A 290 16.21 -16.75 -2.08
N THR A 291 15.15 -15.96 -1.86
CA THR A 291 13.92 -15.98 -2.66
C THR A 291 13.84 -14.84 -3.68
N VAL A 292 14.93 -14.07 -3.85
CA VAL A 292 15.03 -12.96 -4.79
C VAL A 292 15.83 -13.39 -6.02
N HIS A 293 15.21 -13.28 -7.19
CA HIS A 293 15.80 -13.65 -8.47
C HIS A 293 15.88 -12.43 -9.39
N LEU A 294 17.09 -12.10 -9.83
CA LEU A 294 17.37 -11.01 -10.76
C LEU A 294 17.91 -11.59 -12.07
N ALA A 295 17.34 -11.21 -13.21
CA ALA A 295 17.82 -11.68 -14.52
C ALA A 295 17.75 -10.58 -15.59
N ASN A 296 18.83 -10.40 -16.36
CA ASN A 296 18.85 -9.55 -17.57
C ASN A 296 18.36 -8.10 -17.39
N ASN A 297 18.45 -7.54 -16.17
CA ASN A 297 18.20 -6.14 -15.92
C ASN A 297 19.44 -5.34 -16.32
N ARG A 298 19.27 -4.27 -17.11
CA ARG A 298 20.40 -3.50 -17.62
C ARG A 298 20.14 -2.00 -17.60
N LEU A 299 21.24 -1.25 -17.61
CA LEU A 299 21.20 0.16 -17.93
C LEU A 299 21.30 0.34 -19.45
N ALA A 300 20.59 1.31 -19.99
CA ALA A 300 20.72 1.80 -21.35
C ALA A 300 21.37 3.20 -21.36
#